data_AF-N9G2M0-F1
#
_entry.id   AF-N9G2M0-F1
#
_cell.length_a   1.000
_cell.length_b   1.000
_cell.length_c   1.000
_cell.angle_alpha   90.00
_cell.angle_beta   90.00
_cell.angle_gamma   90.00
#
_symmetry.space_group_name_H-M   'P 1'
#
loop_
_entity.id
_entity.type
_entity.pdbx_description
1 polymer ?
#
loop_
_entity_poly.entity_id
_entity_poly.type
_entity_poly.pdbx_seq_one_letter_code
_entity_poly.pdbx_strand_id
1 'polypeptide(L)'
;MLNSVFHCVKTAIQLPEYDRNIRLVVHEAHRFQYMSHLAQPEYFTLISIDCFAGRCLETKRNLYQQMVKSLGEIGIPADHILIHLRESALENWGIRGGQAACDVDLGFKVDV
;
A
#
# COMPACT_ATOMS: atom_id res chain seq x y z
N MET A 1 12.34 4.45 -2.93
CA MET A 1 11.03 4.46 -2.25
C MET A 1 9.92 3.82 -3.07
N LEU A 2 9.44 4.42 -4.17
CA LEU A 2 8.31 3.86 -4.94
C LEU A 2 8.52 2.42 -5.41
N ASN A 3 9.72 2.09 -5.91
CA ASN A 3 10.06 0.72 -6.29
C ASN A 3 10.05 -0.26 -5.09
N SER A 4 10.52 0.19 -3.92
CA SER A 4 10.49 -0.58 -2.68
C SER A 4 9.05 -0.89 -2.26
N VAL A 5 8.18 0.13 -2.27
CA VAL A 5 6.75 -0.03 -1.97
C VAL A 5 6.09 -0.97 -2.98
N PHE A 6 6.33 -0.77 -4.29
CA PHE A 6 5.80 -1.65 -5.32
C PHE A 6 6.23 -3.10 -5.11
N HIS A 7 7.52 -3.33 -4.83
CA HIS A 7 8.05 -4.66 -4.62
C HIS A 7 7.40 -5.34 -3.40
N CYS A 8 7.26 -4.65 -2.26
CA CYS A 8 6.59 -5.19 -1.08
C CYS A 8 5.13 -5.55 -1.36
N VAL A 9 4.40 -4.65 -2.02
CA VAL A 9 2.99 -4.89 -2.40
C VAL A 9 2.92 -6.09 -3.34
N LYS A 10 3.66 -6.07 -4.45
CA LYS A 10 3.68 -7.16 -5.43
C LYS A 10 3.98 -8.52 -4.78
N THR A 11 5.00 -8.59 -3.93
CA THR A 11 5.41 -9.85 -3.29
C THR A 11 4.39 -10.33 -2.27
N ALA A 12 3.88 -9.44 -1.42
CA ALA A 12 2.97 -9.84 -0.35
C ALA A 12 1.56 -10.17 -0.86
N ILE A 13 1.04 -9.41 -1.82
CA ILE A 13 -0.33 -9.57 -2.32
C ILE A 13 -0.41 -10.15 -3.75
N GLN A 14 0.71 -10.68 -4.25
CA GLN A 14 0.84 -11.41 -5.52
C GLN A 14 0.29 -10.64 -6.74
N LEU A 15 0.50 -9.32 -6.79
CA LEU A 15 0.05 -8.52 -7.94
C LEU A 15 0.83 -8.86 -9.22
N PRO A 16 0.18 -8.73 -10.38
CA PRO A 16 0.87 -8.73 -11.67
C PRO A 16 1.90 -7.60 -11.80
N GLU A 17 2.96 -7.82 -12.58
CA GLU A 17 4.05 -6.85 -12.78
C GLU A 17 3.59 -5.50 -13.34
N TYR A 18 2.51 -5.51 -14.12
CA TYR A 18 1.95 -4.33 -14.78
C TYR A 18 1.06 -3.49 -13.86
N ASP A 19 0.62 -4.02 -12.70
CA ASP A 19 -0.29 -3.31 -11.79
C ASP A 19 0.49 -2.36 -10.86
N ARG A 20 0.95 -1.24 -11.42
CA ARG A 20 1.89 -0.29 -10.81
C ARG A 20 1.24 1.04 -10.40
N ASN A 21 -0.04 1.03 -10.05
CA ASN A 21 -0.77 2.24 -9.67
C ASN A 21 -0.30 2.80 -8.32
N ILE A 22 0.78 3.59 -8.32
CA ILE A 22 1.39 4.19 -7.11
C ILE A 22 1.69 5.66 -7.35
N ARG A 23 1.39 6.49 -6.36
CA ARG A 23 1.75 7.92 -6.34
C ARG A 23 2.62 8.25 -5.14
N LEU A 24 3.57 9.16 -5.33
CA LEU A 24 4.28 9.82 -4.26
C LEU A 24 3.78 11.26 -4.15
N VAL A 25 3.22 11.61 -2.99
CA VAL A 25 2.81 12.98 -2.67
C VAL A 25 3.71 13.47 -1.55
N VAL A 26 4.51 14.50 -1.82
CA VAL A 26 5.41 15.12 -0.84
C VAL A 26 4.80 16.42 -0.35
N HIS A 27 4.81 16.63 0.96
CA HIS A 27 4.27 17.80 1.61
C HIS A 27 5.39 18.66 2.20
N GLU A 28 5.22 19.98 2.16
CA GLU A 28 5.98 20.87 3.05
C GLU A 28 5.56 20.61 4.51
N ALA A 29 6.46 20.82 5.47
CA ALA A 29 6.24 20.48 6.88
C ALA A 29 4.94 21.08 7.45
N HIS A 30 4.55 22.29 7.03
CA HIS A 30 3.33 22.94 7.51
C HIS A 30 2.03 22.39 6.92
N ARG A 31 2.10 21.55 5.87
CA ARG A 31 0.93 20.98 5.18
C ARG A 31 0.58 19.56 5.64
N PHE A 32 1.41 18.97 6.48
CA PHE A 32 1.23 17.62 6.96
C PHE A 32 1.50 17.56 8.47
N GLN A 33 0.44 17.50 9.26
CA GLN A 33 0.55 17.34 10.71
C GLN A 33 0.90 15.89 11.02
N TYR A 34 1.95 15.69 11.80
CA TYR A 34 2.49 14.38 12.18
C TYR A 34 2.34 14.15 13.69
N MET A 35 2.66 12.93 14.14
CA MET A 35 2.60 12.60 15.56
C MET A 35 3.73 13.32 16.32
N SER A 36 3.37 14.12 17.33
CA SER A 36 4.29 15.03 18.02
C SER A 36 5.39 14.35 18.85
N HIS A 37 5.33 13.04 19.04
CA HIS A 37 6.32 12.27 19.80
C HIS A 37 7.46 11.70 18.93
N LEU A 38 7.39 11.87 17.61
CA LEU A 38 8.40 11.37 16.68
C LEU A 38 9.68 12.22 16.75
N ALA A 39 10.83 11.55 16.78
CA ALA A 39 12.13 12.21 16.89
C ALA A 39 12.55 12.94 15.60
N GLN A 40 12.11 12.46 14.43
CA GLN A 40 12.46 13.00 13.10
C GLN A 40 11.20 13.09 12.23
N PRO A 41 10.25 13.96 12.60
CA PRO A 41 8.92 13.97 12.00
C PRO A 41 8.88 14.22 10.49
N GLU A 42 9.93 14.83 9.92
CA GLU A 42 10.12 15.02 8.48
C GLU A 42 10.18 13.70 7.68
N TYR A 43 10.50 12.57 8.33
CA TYR A 43 10.48 11.23 7.72
C TYR A 43 9.13 10.52 7.84
N PHE A 44 8.14 11.15 8.47
CA PHE A 44 6.82 10.54 8.60
C PHE A 44 6.24 10.19 7.23
N THR A 45 5.94 8.90 7.05
CA THR A 45 5.52 8.33 5.78
C THR A 45 4.18 7.64 5.96
N LEU A 46 3.12 8.26 5.43
CA LEU A 46 1.80 7.66 5.33
C LEU A 46 1.66 6.86 4.03
N ILE A 47 1.33 5.59 4.15
CA ILE A 47 1.13 4.69 3.01
C ILE A 47 -0.33 4.25 3.02
N SER A 48 -1.12 4.76 2.08
CA SER A 48 -2.50 4.34 1.88
C SER A 48 -2.59 3.38 0.70
N ILE A 49 -3.19 2.22 0.90
CA ILE A 49 -3.33 1.17 -0.10
C ILE A 49 -4.81 0.87 -0.28
N ASP A 50 -5.35 1.15 -1.46
CA ASP A 50 -6.70 0.75 -1.86
C ASP A 50 -6.61 -0.56 -2.64
N CYS A 51 -7.31 -1.60 -2.20
CA CYS A 51 -7.29 -2.90 -2.86
C CYS A 51 -8.62 -3.64 -2.75
N PHE A 52 -8.77 -4.71 -3.53
CA PHE A 52 -9.90 -5.61 -3.40
C PHE A 52 -9.91 -6.29 -2.03
N ALA A 53 -11.10 -6.40 -1.43
CA ALA A 53 -11.32 -7.20 -0.23
C ALA A 53 -11.10 -8.69 -0.52
N GLY A 54 -10.57 -9.44 0.45
CA GLY A 54 -10.48 -10.90 0.39
C GLY A 54 -9.17 -11.50 0.89
N ARG A 55 -8.14 -10.67 1.11
CA ARG A 55 -6.82 -11.13 1.59
C ARG A 55 -6.89 -11.61 3.03
N CYS A 56 -6.15 -12.68 3.33
CA CYS A 56 -6.10 -13.20 4.69
C CYS A 56 -5.33 -12.24 5.63
N LEU A 57 -5.56 -12.36 6.94
CA LEU A 57 -4.89 -11.52 7.93
C LEU A 57 -3.36 -11.73 7.92
N GLU A 58 -2.90 -12.94 7.60
CA GLU A 58 -1.48 -13.26 7.54
C GLU A 58 -0.78 -12.51 6.39
N THR A 59 -1.39 -12.49 5.20
CA THR A 59 -0.91 -11.72 4.04
C THR A 59 -0.83 -10.23 4.35
N LYS A 60 -1.81 -9.68 5.09
CA LYS A 60 -1.78 -8.27 5.55
C LYS A 60 -0.61 -8.02 6.51
N ARG A 61 -0.39 -8.88 7.50
CA ARG A 61 0.74 -8.75 8.44
C ARG A 61 2.08 -8.83 7.73
N ASN A 62 2.23 -9.77 6.81
CA ASN A 62 3.43 -9.94 6.00
C ASN A 62 3.72 -8.69 5.16
N LEU A 63 2.69 -8.10 4.52
CA LEU A 63 2.81 -6.83 3.80
C LEU A 63 3.37 -5.72 4.70
N TYR A 64 2.82 -5.56 5.91
CA TYR A 64 3.24 -4.51 6.84
C TYR A 64 4.70 -4.68 7.27
N GLN A 65 5.09 -5.90 7.64
CA GLN A 65 6.46 -6.21 8.06
C GLN A 65 7.47 -5.99 6.94
N GLN A 66 7.17 -6.47 5.73
CA GLN A 66 8.05 -6.27 4.57
C GLN A 66 8.21 -4.79 4.22
N MET A 67 7.13 -4.03 4.27
CA MET A 67 7.13 -2.61 3.96
C MET A 67 7.98 -1.80 4.96
N VAL A 68 7.79 -2.03 6.26
CA VAL A 68 8.60 -1.40 7.31
C VAL A 68 10.08 -1.75 7.15
N LYS A 69 10.40 -3.03 6.92
CA LYS A 69 11.79 -3.47 6.69
C LYS A 69 12.40 -2.77 5.47
N SER A 70 11.74 -2.82 4.32
CA SER A 70 12.28 -2.29 3.06
C SER A 70 12.44 -0.77 3.09
N LEU A 71 11.55 -0.04 3.78
CA LEU A 71 11.68 1.41 3.94
C LEU A 71 12.75 1.78 4.97
N GLY A 72 12.96 0.96 5.99
CA GLY A 72 14.08 1.08 6.92
C GLY A 72 15.44 1.01 6.21
N GLU A 73 15.59 0.14 5.21
CA GLU A 73 16.81 0.00 4.41
C GLU A 73 17.17 1.27 3.60
N ILE A 74 16.18 2.14 3.35
CA ILE A 74 16.39 3.42 2.67
C ILE A 74 16.32 4.64 3.60
N GLY A 75 16.33 4.40 4.92
CA GLY A 75 16.48 5.43 5.95
C GLY A 75 15.19 5.96 6.57
N ILE A 76 14.02 5.37 6.31
CA ILE A 76 12.78 5.76 6.99
C ILE A 76 12.67 4.98 8.32
N PRO A 77 12.65 5.64 9.49
CA PRO A 77 12.57 4.92 10.75
C PRO A 77 11.25 4.14 10.88
N ALA A 78 11.29 2.97 11.52
CA ALA A 78 10.15 2.05 11.59
C ALA A 78 8.91 2.64 12.28
N ASP A 79 9.12 3.45 13.32
CA ASP A 79 8.09 4.18 14.07
C ASP A 79 7.53 5.40 13.32
N HIS A 80 8.13 5.78 12.19
CA HIS A 80 7.68 6.89 11.34
C HIS A 80 6.81 6.43 10.16
N ILE A 81 6.47 5.13 10.08
CA ILE A 81 5.70 4.55 8.99
C ILE A 81 4.29 4.21 9.48
N LEU A 82 3.27 4.77 8.83
CA LEU A 82 1.87 4.41 9.05
C LEU A 82 1.28 3.79 7.78
N ILE A 83 0.80 2.55 7.87
CA ILE A 83 0.19 1.83 6.74
C ILE A 83 -1.31 1.74 6.97
N HIS A 84 -2.09 2.29 6.04
CA HIS A 84 -3.55 2.22 6.03
C HIS A 84 -4.02 1.40 4.82
N LEU A 85 -4.51 0.19 5.08
CA LEU A 85 -5.07 -0.69 4.07
C LEU A 85 -6.60 -0.50 4.00
N ARG A 86 -7.11 -0.08 2.85
CA ARG A 86 -8.53 0.10 2.57
C ARG A 86 -8.98 -0.97 1.57
N GLU A 87 -9.84 -1.84 2.05
CA GLU A 87 -10.40 -2.92 1.24
C GLU A 87 -11.80 -2.54 0.76
N SER A 88 -12.08 -2.80 -0.51
CA SER A 88 -13.41 -2.58 -1.09
C SER A 88 -13.85 -3.83 -1.84
N ALA A 89 -15.13 -4.16 -1.74
CA ALA A 89 -15.75 -5.26 -2.47
C ALA A 89 -15.60 -5.07 -3.99
N LEU A 90 -15.59 -6.15 -4.76
CA LEU A 90 -15.28 -6.13 -6.19
C LEU A 90 -16.28 -5.29 -7.00
N GLU A 91 -17.55 -5.32 -6.62
CA GLU A 91 -18.64 -4.55 -7.22
C GLU A 91 -18.47 -3.03 -7.10
N ASN A 92 -17.63 -2.56 -6.17
CA ASN A 92 -17.36 -1.14 -5.94
C ASN A 92 -16.22 -0.58 -6.81
N TRP A 93 -15.64 -1.39 -7.71
CA TRP A 93 -14.54 -1.00 -8.58
C TRP A 93 -14.96 -1.00 -10.05
N GLY A 94 -14.80 0.14 -10.73
CA GLY A 94 -14.93 0.24 -12.18
C GLY A 94 -13.59 0.02 -12.87
N ILE A 95 -13.48 -1.03 -13.69
CA ILE A 95 -12.25 -1.40 -14.42
C ILE A 95 -12.54 -1.72 -15.88
N ARG A 96 -11.48 -1.85 -16.70
CA ARG A 96 -11.55 -2.35 -18.10
C ARG A 96 -12.71 -1.77 -18.93
N GLY A 97 -12.80 -0.44 -18.98
CA GLY A 97 -13.86 0.25 -19.71
C GLY A 97 -15.16 0.47 -18.94
N GLY A 98 -15.12 0.43 -17.60
CA GLY A 98 -16.28 0.77 -16.74
C GLY A 98 -17.10 -0.42 -16.27
N GLN A 99 -16.56 -1.63 -16.36
CA GLN A 99 -17.17 -2.85 -15.83
C GLN A 99 -16.90 -2.97 -14.33
N ALA A 100 -17.85 -3.50 -13.56
CA ALA A 100 -17.59 -3.84 -12.16
C ALA A 100 -16.54 -4.95 -12.10
N ALA A 101 -15.63 -4.91 -11.13
CA ALA A 101 -14.55 -5.89 -11.06
C ALA A 101 -15.05 -7.32 -10.80
N CYS A 102 -16.26 -7.48 -10.25
CA CYS A 102 -16.91 -8.78 -10.08
C CYS A 102 -17.39 -9.41 -11.40
N ASP A 103 -17.52 -8.63 -12.47
CA ASP A 103 -18.05 -9.07 -13.77
C ASP A 103 -16.94 -9.52 -14.74
N VAL A 104 -15.67 -9.46 -14.33
CA VAL A 104 -14.53 -9.74 -15.20
C VAL A 104 -13.53 -10.69 -14.55
N ASP A 105 -12.83 -11.49 -15.37
CA ASP A 105 -11.71 -12.29 -14.90
C ASP A 105 -10.50 -11.40 -14.60
N LEU A 106 -10.17 -11.22 -13.32
CA LEU A 106 -9.06 -10.40 -12.86
C LEU A 106 -7.69 -10.87 -13.38
N GLY A 107 -7.55 -12.16 -13.72
CA GLY A 107 -6.27 -12.75 -14.13
C GLY A 107 -5.27 -12.97 -12.98
N PHE A 108 -5.72 -12.85 -11.73
CA PHE A 108 -4.96 -13.17 -10.52
C PHE A 108 -5.91 -13.49 -9.34
N LYS A 109 -5.39 -14.12 -8.29
CA LYS A 109 -6.16 -14.45 -7.08
C LYS A 109 -6.13 -13.31 -6.08
N VAL A 110 -7.29 -12.98 -5.50
CA VAL A 110 -7.42 -11.94 -4.47
C VAL A 110 -7.28 -12.52 -3.06
N ASP A 111 -7.73 -13.75 -2.86
CA ASP A 111 -7.76 -14.50 -1.60
C ASP A 111 -6.43 -15.22 -1.31
N VAL A 112 -5.36 -14.41 -1.25
CA VAL A 112 -4.02 -14.86 -0.85
C VAL A 112 -3.71 -14.52 0.60
#